data_AF-A0A1H3QY11-F1
#
_entry.id   AF-A0A1H3QY11-F1
#
_cell.length_a   1.000
_cell.length_b   1.000
_cell.length_c   1.000
_cell.angle_alpha   90.00
_cell.angle_beta   90.00
_cell.angle_gamma   90.00
#
_symmetry.space_group_name_H-M   'P 1'
#
loop_
_entity.id
_entity.type
_entity.pdbx_description
1 polymer ?
#
loop_
_entity_poly.entity_id
_entity_poly.type
_entity_poly.pdbx_seq_one_letter_code
_entity_poly.pdbx_strand_id
1 'polypeptide(L)' 'MQDLNDLYYYVQAVDHGGFASAGRVLGMPKSKLSRRIAKLEERLGVRLIQRSTR' A
#
# COMPACT_ATOMS: atom_id res chain seq x y z
N MET A 1 -1.27 -16.62 8.93
CA MET A 1 -2.11 -15.63 9.63
C MET A 1 -2.25 -14.43 8.72
N GLN A 2 -3.46 -13.97 8.39
CA GLN A 2 -3.60 -12.81 7.51
C GLN A 2 -3.17 -11.54 8.26
N ASP A 3 -2.13 -10.86 7.77
CA ASP A 3 -1.77 -9.53 8.23
C ASP A 3 -2.84 -8.53 7.77
N LEU A 4 -3.86 -8.29 8.60
CA LEU A 4 -4.83 -7.20 8.43
C LEU A 4 -4.15 -5.83 8.27
N ASN A 5 -2.91 -5.73 8.74
CA ASN A 5 -2.01 -4.60 8.53
C ASN A 5 -1.84 -4.25 7.04
N ASP A 6 -1.80 -5.22 6.14
CA ASP A 6 -1.59 -4.95 4.72
C ASP A 6 -2.80 -4.26 4.08
N LEU A 7 -4.01 -4.65 4.49
CA LEU A 7 -5.26 -3.97 4.15
C LEU A 7 -5.32 -2.56 4.75
N TYR A 8 -4.88 -2.40 5.99
CA TYR A 8 -4.76 -1.07 6.61
C TYR A 8 -3.83 -0.16 5.80
N TYR A 9 -2.64 -0.64 5.40
CA TYR A 9 -1.72 0.15 4.58
C TYR A 9 -2.29 0.46 3.19
N TYR A 10 -3.10 -0.44 2.63
CA TYR A 10 -3.80 -0.20 1.37
C TYR A 10 -4.80 0.94 1.50
N VAL A 11 -5.66 0.91 2.52
CA VAL A 11 -6.63 1.98 2.79
C VAL A 11 -5.91 3.32 2.95
N GLN A 12 -4.84 3.36 3.74
CA GLN A 12 -4.04 4.57 3.94
C GLN A 12 -3.40 5.08 2.63
N ALA A 13 -2.92 4.17 1.77
CA ALA A 13 -2.37 4.53 0.47
C ALA A 13 -3.43 5.14 -0.46
N VAL A 14 -4.66 4.64 -0.42
CA VAL A 14 -5.79 5.17 -1.21
C VAL A 14 -6.27 6.50 -0.64
N ASP A 15 -6.47 6.58 0.67
CA ASP A 15 -7.00 7.75 1.38
C ASP A 15 -6.06 8.97 1.26
N HIS A 16 -4.74 8.72 1.32
CA HIS A 16 -3.73 9.76 1.13
C HIS A 16 -3.31 9.99 -0.33
N GLY A 17 -3.93 9.31 -1.30
CA GLY A 17 -3.67 9.52 -2.73
C GLY A 17 -2.29 9.07 -3.20
N GLY A 18 -1.63 8.15 -2.48
CA GLY A 18 -0.40 7.51 -2.92
C GLY A 18 0.55 7.11 -1.80
N PHE A 19 1.52 6.24 -2.16
CA PHE A 19 2.48 5.67 -1.22
C PHE A 19 3.40 6.69 -0.54
N ALA A 20 3.70 7.81 -1.20
CA ALA A 20 4.55 8.85 -0.64
C ALA A 20 3.83 9.66 0.45
N SER A 21 2.54 9.95 0.26
CA SER A 21 1.73 10.66 1.25
C SER A 21 1.36 9.74 2.42
N ALA A 22 0.92 8.52 2.13
CA ALA A 22 0.66 7.52 3.16
C ALA A 22 1.92 7.17 3.97
N GLY A 23 3.08 7.05 3.33
CA GLY A 23 4.34 6.83 4.03
C GLY A 23 4.72 7.96 5.00
N ARG A 24 4.42 9.22 4.64
CA ARG A 24 4.63 10.38 5.52
C ARG A 24 3.72 10.32 6.76
N VAL A 25 2.45 9.99 6.58
CA VAL A 25 1.48 9.89 7.69
C VAL A 25 1.77 8.70 8.59
N LEU A 26 2.14 7.56 8.00
CA LEU A 26 2.43 6.32 8.72
C LEU A 26 3.85 6.25 9.31
N GLY A 27 4.69 7.28 9.09
CA GLY A 27 6.11 7.26 9.48
C GLY A 27 6.89 6.11 8.83
N MET A 28 6.46 5.64 7.66
CA MET A 28 7.03 4.48 6.98
C MET A 28 7.62 4.82 5.61
N PRO A 29 8.79 4.24 5.26
CA PRO A 29 9.35 4.42 3.92
C PRO A 29 8.39 3.92 2.83
N LYS A 30 8.25 4.70 1.75
CA LYS A 30 7.49 4.33 0.54
C LYS A 30 7.83 2.92 0.04
N SER A 31 9.11 2.53 0.07
CA SER A 31 9.59 1.22 -0.38
C SER A 31 9.00 0.07 0.46
N LYS A 32 8.88 0.26 1.77
CA LYS A 32 8.27 -0.72 2.68
C LYS A 32 6.77 -0.85 2.43
N LEU A 33 6.07 0.28 2.26
CA LEU A 33 4.64 0.29 1.96
C LEU A 33 4.36 -0.38 0.61
N SER A 34 5.09 0.00 -0.43
CA SER A 34 4.94 -0.58 -1.77
C SER A 34 5.20 -2.09 -1.78
N ARG A 35 6.18 -2.59 -1.02
CA ARG A 35 6.47 -4.02 -0.94
C ARG A 35 5.37 -4.80 -0.23
N ARG A 36 4.76 -4.24 0.83
CA ARG A 36 3.62 -4.87 1.52
C ARG A 36 2.38 -4.94 0.62
N ILE A 37 2.10 -3.85 -0.09
CA ILE A 37 0.97 -3.80 -1.04
C ILE A 37 1.18 -4.78 -2.19
N ALA A 38 2.39 -4.86 -2.74
CA ALA A 38 2.69 -5.83 -3.79
C ALA A 38 2.48 -7.28 -3.34
N LYS A 39 2.85 -7.62 -2.09
CA LYS A 39 2.57 -8.94 -1.50
C LYS A 39 1.07 -9.18 -1.30
N LEU A 40 0.32 -8.14 -0.93
CA LEU A 40 -1.14 -8.24 -0.81
C LEU A 40 -1.78 -8.50 -2.18
N GLU A 41 -1.37 -7.76 -3.21
CA GLU A 41 -1.81 -7.95 -4.58
C GLU A 41 -1.48 -9.37 -5.10
N GLU A 42 -0.26 -9.85 -4.85
CA GLU A 42 0.18 -11.21 -5.20
C GLU A 42 -0.67 -12.27 -4.51
N ARG A 43 -0.93 -12.11 -3.21
CA ARG A 43 -1.76 -13.05 -2.44
C ARG A 43 -3.22 -13.07 -2.88
N LEU A 44 -3.76 -11.90 -3.27
CA LEU A 44 -5.14 -11.79 -3.76
C LEU A 44 -5.26 -12.15 -5.24
N GLY A 45 -4.14 -12.26 -5.98
CA GLY A 45 -4.14 -12.46 -7.41
C GLY A 45 -4.75 -11.29 -8.19
N VAL A 46 -4.86 -10.11 -7.56
CA VAL A 46 -5.49 -8.92 -8.14
C VAL A 46 -4.64 -7.68 -7.94
N ARG A 47 -4.74 -6.74 -8.88
CA ARG A 47 -4.07 -5.45 -8.80
C ARG A 47 -5.01 -4.44 -8.13
N LEU A 48 -4.62 -3.95 -6.95
CA LEU A 48 -5.42 -3.04 -6.14
C LEU A 48 -5.08 -1.57 -6.42
N ILE A 49 -3.82 -1.27 -6.78
CA ILE A 49 -3.37 0.10 -7.06
C ILE A 49 -2.79 0.18 -8.47
N GLN A 50 -3.41 1.04 -9.30
CA GLN A 50 -2.79 1.48 -10.53
C GLN A 50 -1.77 2.58 -10.22
N ARG A 51 -0.49 2.25 -10.42
CA ARG A 51 0.62 3.22 -10.29
C ARG A 51 0.52 4.22 -11.44
N SER A 52 -0.24 5.30 -11.24
CA SER A 52 -0.28 6.43 -12.17
C SER A 52 0.84 7.41 -11.78
N THR A 53 1.83 7.57 -12.65
CA THR A 53 2.83 8.64 -12.61
C THR A 53 2.24 9.91 -13.22
N ARG A 54 1.23 10.50 -12.56
CA ARG A 54 0.85 11.89 -12.84
C ARG A 54 1.60 12.83 -11.92
#